data_AF-A0A2N1P8A0-F1
#
_entry.id   AF-A0A2N1P8A0-F1
#
_cell.length_a   1.000
_cell.length_b   1.000
_cell.length_c   1.000
_cell.angle_alpha   90.00
_cell.angle_beta   90.00
_cell.angle_gamma   90.00
#
_symmetry.space_group_name_H-M   'P 1'
#
loop_
_entity.id
_entity.type
_entity.pdbx_description
1 polymer ?
#
loop_
_entity_poly.entity_id
_entity_poly.type
_entity_poly.pdbx_seq_one_letter_code
_entity_poly.pdbx_strand_id
1 'polypeptide(L)'
;MKKLLMLLSICCVLLLVFGCSESPRVTEPTGQTSLGTLVQRPQFIENRPESVIQQHILATSTSLLAEKRPPKPPPDTTPTGDDPNPNPAHKYAYIVGIADYDGTVNDLQYPDDDAMDMKAYFQSQGFSIRMDLNRSATADAIVAGLQWLVASAQPGDEILFSYSGHGGKAPGYGSSIISTDLYYVTHGYVMQIFNSANCTKKLVTLDACVIGDFNSDCQIGSIVATASNKTNSYDAPDLKNGAWTYYFVEAAAGLGYPYAEDVATYAEDGMRAWASQYNLNVSPKHTDKYTGMFDM
;
A
#
# COMPACT_ATOMS: atom_id res chain seq x y z
N MET A 1 7.50 -20.08 47.20
CA MET A 1 6.68 -20.76 46.17
C MET A 1 5.33 -20.06 45.93
N LYS A 2 4.46 -19.87 46.94
CA LYS A 2 3.14 -19.22 46.75
C LYS A 2 3.19 -17.77 46.22
N LYS A 3 4.17 -16.96 46.65
CA LYS A 3 4.33 -15.58 46.16
C LYS A 3 4.83 -15.50 44.69
N LEU A 4 5.57 -16.51 44.23
CA LEU A 4 6.08 -16.56 42.86
C LEU A 4 4.98 -16.99 41.87
N LEU A 5 4.11 -17.93 42.28
CA LEU A 5 2.94 -18.32 41.51
C LEU A 5 1.96 -17.14 41.34
N MET A 6 1.77 -16.35 42.41
CA MET A 6 0.85 -15.19 42.38
C MET A 6 1.37 -14.07 41.46
N LEU A 7 2.70 -13.84 41.39
CA LEU A 7 3.28 -12.88 40.44
C LEU A 7 3.14 -13.35 38.98
N LEU A 8 3.35 -14.64 38.69
CA LEU A 8 3.14 -15.16 37.33
C LEU A 8 1.67 -15.05 36.90
N SER A 9 0.72 -15.30 37.80
CA SER A 9 -0.70 -15.16 37.50
C SER A 9 -1.10 -13.70 37.22
N ILE A 10 -0.51 -12.72 37.93
CA ILE A 10 -0.75 -11.29 37.69
C ILE A 10 -0.13 -10.84 36.36
N CYS A 11 1.07 -11.31 36.01
CA CYS A 11 1.67 -11.05 34.69
C CYS A 11 0.87 -11.67 33.54
N CYS A 12 0.37 -12.90 33.68
CA CYS A 12 -0.47 -13.53 32.66
C CYS A 12 -1.82 -12.80 32.49
N VAL A 13 -2.41 -12.29 33.57
CA VAL A 13 -3.66 -11.50 33.49
C VAL A 13 -3.40 -10.12 32.86
N LEU A 14 -2.26 -9.47 33.14
CA LEU A 14 -1.88 -8.22 32.48
C LEU A 14 -1.61 -8.42 30.97
N LEU A 15 -0.96 -9.53 30.58
CA LEU A 15 -0.78 -9.88 29.17
C LEU A 15 -2.10 -10.20 28.45
N LEU A 16 -3.12 -10.69 29.16
CA LEU A 16 -4.45 -10.96 28.58
C LEU A 16 -5.35 -9.72 28.51
N VAL A 17 -5.11 -8.71 29.35
CA VAL A 17 -5.90 -7.46 29.35
C VAL A 17 -5.31 -6.41 28.41
N PHE A 18 -3.99 -6.45 28.14
CA PHE A 18 -3.31 -5.54 27.20
C PHE A 18 -2.84 -6.22 25.89
N GLY A 19 -3.05 -7.53 25.74
CA GLY A 19 -2.57 -8.30 24.59
C GLY A 19 -3.62 -8.58 23.50
N CYS A 20 -4.79 -7.96 23.57
CA CYS A 20 -5.72 -7.96 22.46
C CYS A 20 -5.40 -6.72 21.62
N SER A 21 -4.94 -6.90 20.38
CA SER A 21 -4.93 -5.85 19.38
C SER A 21 -6.31 -5.19 19.41
N GLU A 22 -6.41 -3.94 19.87
CA GLU A 22 -7.70 -3.26 19.90
C GLU A 22 -8.22 -3.19 18.46
N SER A 23 -9.37 -3.80 18.21
CA SER A 23 -10.05 -3.63 16.92
C SER A 23 -10.30 -2.13 16.69
N PRO A 24 -10.19 -1.64 15.44
CA PRO A 24 -10.39 -0.25 15.12
C PRO A 24 -11.69 0.30 15.72
N ARG A 25 -11.59 1.38 16.51
CA ARG A 25 -12.77 2.01 17.12
C ARG A 25 -13.37 2.99 16.14
N VAL A 26 -14.28 2.51 15.29
CA VAL A 26 -15.05 3.38 14.41
C VAL A 26 -16.15 4.05 15.24
N THR A 27 -15.96 5.32 15.62
CA THR A 27 -17.01 6.08 16.32
C THR A 27 -18.10 6.45 15.33
N GLU A 28 -19.35 6.07 15.63
CA GLU A 28 -20.54 6.59 14.92
C GLU A 28 -20.47 8.12 14.82
N PRO A 29 -20.88 8.74 13.70
CA PRO A 29 -20.91 10.19 13.59
C PRO A 29 -21.70 10.79 14.75
N THR A 30 -21.02 11.56 15.59
CA THR A 30 -21.65 12.22 16.75
C THR A 30 -22.45 13.43 16.27
N GLY A 31 -23.68 13.17 15.82
CA GLY A 31 -24.64 14.22 15.50
C GLY A 31 -25.70 13.78 14.50
N GLN A 32 -26.97 14.02 14.83
CA GLN A 32 -28.04 14.13 13.84
C GLN A 32 -27.79 15.35 12.96
N THR A 33 -26.84 15.25 12.05
CA THR A 33 -26.76 16.08 10.85
C THR A 33 -26.91 15.12 9.70
N SER A 34 -27.84 15.39 8.79
CA SER A 34 -27.95 14.66 7.52
C SER A 34 -26.57 14.55 6.91
N LEU A 35 -25.95 13.37 7.04
CA LEU A 35 -24.62 13.10 6.53
C LEU A 35 -24.66 13.42 5.04
N GLY A 36 -23.82 14.38 4.62
CA GLY A 36 -23.76 14.82 3.24
C GLY A 36 -23.52 13.62 2.31
N THR A 37 -23.88 13.77 1.04
CA THR A 37 -23.69 12.72 0.03
C THR A 37 -22.22 12.27 0.03
N LEU A 38 -21.98 11.06 0.50
CA LEU A 38 -20.66 10.43 0.43
C LEU A 38 -20.31 10.29 -1.05
N VAL A 39 -19.21 10.91 -1.46
CA VAL A 39 -18.72 10.79 -2.83
C VAL A 39 -17.88 9.52 -2.87
N GLN A 40 -18.46 8.44 -3.40
CA GLN A 40 -17.70 7.26 -3.80
C GLN A 40 -16.51 7.73 -4.65
N ARG A 41 -15.28 7.21 -4.39
CA ARG A 41 -14.14 7.44 -5.31
C ARG A 41 -14.65 7.10 -6.72
N PRO A 42 -14.78 8.08 -7.62
CA PRO A 42 -15.39 7.84 -8.92
C PRO A 42 -14.64 6.70 -9.60
N GLN A 43 -15.35 5.86 -10.34
CA GLN A 43 -14.68 4.89 -11.18
C GLN A 43 -13.85 5.67 -12.22
N PHE A 44 -12.63 5.23 -12.51
CA PHE A 44 -11.87 5.77 -13.64
C PHE A 44 -12.71 5.70 -14.92
N ILE A 45 -12.91 6.87 -15.54
CA ILE A 45 -13.68 7.03 -16.77
C ILE A 45 -12.71 7.05 -17.94
N GLU A 46 -12.84 6.03 -18.79
CA GLU A 46 -12.09 5.92 -20.04
C GLU A 46 -13.02 6.17 -21.24
N ASN A 47 -12.89 7.35 -21.84
CA ASN A 47 -13.69 7.77 -23.00
C ASN A 47 -12.87 7.85 -24.29
N ARG A 48 -11.56 7.56 -24.24
CA ARG A 48 -10.70 7.64 -25.42
C ARG A 48 -10.96 6.46 -26.38
N PRO A 49 -10.66 6.61 -27.68
CA PRO A 49 -10.76 5.50 -28.62
C PRO A 49 -9.84 4.35 -28.24
N GLU A 50 -10.24 3.11 -28.53
CA GLU A 50 -9.45 1.89 -28.27
C GLU A 50 -8.01 1.99 -28.77
N SER A 51 -7.78 2.58 -29.96
CA SER A 51 -6.44 2.77 -30.50
C SER A 51 -5.54 3.66 -29.64
N VAL A 52 -6.12 4.65 -28.95
CA VAL A 52 -5.40 5.51 -28.01
C VAL A 52 -5.14 4.76 -26.70
N ILE A 53 -6.15 4.03 -26.20
CA ILE A 53 -6.02 3.20 -25.00
C ILE A 53 -4.85 2.22 -25.16
N GLN A 54 -4.77 1.52 -26.29
CA GLN A 54 -3.69 0.56 -26.55
C GLN A 54 -2.29 1.20 -26.58
N GLN A 55 -2.18 2.48 -26.90
CA GLN A 55 -0.92 3.24 -26.83
C GLN A 55 -0.59 3.75 -25.41
N HIS A 56 -1.59 3.74 -24.52
CA HIS A 56 -1.50 4.19 -23.13
C HIS A 56 -1.50 3.02 -22.14
N ILE A 57 -0.97 1.87 -22.55
CA ILE A 57 -0.78 0.71 -21.67
C ILE A 57 0.72 0.43 -21.53
N LEU A 58 1.21 0.53 -20.30
CA LEU A 58 2.54 0.03 -19.93
C LEU A 58 2.40 -1.41 -19.41
N ALA A 59 2.80 -2.36 -20.25
CA ALA A 59 2.75 -3.79 -19.98
C ALA A 59 4.14 -4.43 -19.93
N THR A 60 4.26 -5.53 -19.18
CA THR A 60 5.48 -6.33 -19.05
C THR A 60 6.13 -6.57 -20.42
N SER A 61 7.43 -6.30 -20.54
CA SER A 61 8.19 -6.60 -21.75
C SER A 61 9.45 -7.42 -21.44
N THR A 62 9.85 -8.26 -22.39
CA THR A 62 11.09 -9.04 -22.29
C THR A 62 12.34 -8.18 -22.31
N SER A 63 12.28 -6.96 -22.84
CA SER A 63 13.41 -6.03 -22.85
C SER A 63 13.81 -5.57 -21.43
N LEU A 64 12.84 -5.38 -20.54
CA LEU A 64 13.09 -5.10 -19.12
C LEU A 64 13.73 -6.29 -18.38
N LEU A 65 13.71 -7.49 -18.95
CA LEU A 65 14.35 -8.68 -18.37
C LEU A 65 15.83 -8.80 -18.74
N ALA A 66 16.31 -8.04 -19.73
CA ALA A 66 17.62 -8.21 -20.38
C ALA A 66 18.77 -7.43 -19.72
N GLU A 67 18.47 -6.48 -18.84
CA GLU A 67 19.51 -5.90 -18.00
C GLU A 67 20.01 -6.94 -16.99
N LYS A 68 21.33 -6.99 -16.82
CA LYS A 68 22.04 -8.04 -16.08
C LYS A 68 21.68 -7.93 -14.59
N ARG A 69 20.61 -8.62 -14.19
CA ARG A 69 20.11 -8.62 -12.82
C ARG A 69 21.19 -9.12 -11.86
N PRO A 70 21.46 -8.42 -10.75
CA PRO A 70 22.29 -8.97 -9.69
C PRO A 70 21.75 -10.34 -9.27
N PRO A 71 22.61 -11.29 -8.87
CA PRO A 71 22.14 -12.53 -8.26
C PRO A 71 21.30 -12.17 -7.05
N LYS A 72 20.09 -12.74 -6.95
CA LYS A 72 19.20 -12.51 -5.82
C LYS A 72 19.96 -12.77 -4.52
N PRO A 73 19.74 -11.97 -3.46
CA PRO A 73 20.35 -12.26 -2.17
C PRO A 73 19.94 -13.67 -1.73
N PRO A 74 20.79 -14.39 -0.99
CA PRO A 74 20.37 -15.63 -0.35
C PRO A 74 19.07 -15.37 0.43
N PRO A 75 18.10 -16.30 0.41
CA PRO A 75 16.99 -16.23 1.33
C PRO A 75 17.54 -16.13 2.74
N ASP A 76 16.98 -15.25 3.56
CA ASP A 76 17.35 -15.24 4.96
C ASP A 76 16.78 -16.49 5.64
N THR A 77 17.62 -17.19 6.40
CA THR A 77 17.32 -18.53 6.92
C THR A 77 17.23 -18.57 8.44
N THR A 78 17.12 -17.42 9.11
CA THR A 78 16.91 -17.35 10.56
C THR A 78 15.58 -18.03 10.92
N PRO A 79 15.58 -19.13 11.70
CA PRO A 79 14.37 -19.93 11.95
C PRO A 79 13.42 -19.36 13.00
N THR A 80 13.60 -18.11 13.42
CA THR A 80 12.76 -17.49 14.44
C THR A 80 11.64 -16.71 13.76
N GLY A 81 10.48 -16.57 14.41
CA GLY A 81 9.41 -15.68 13.93
C GLY A 81 9.78 -14.19 13.98
N ASP A 82 11.08 -13.89 14.02
CA ASP A 82 11.64 -12.55 14.09
C ASP A 82 11.97 -12.09 12.65
N ASP A 83 12.00 -10.77 12.48
CA ASP A 83 12.43 -10.13 11.26
C ASP A 83 13.84 -10.62 10.85
N PRO A 84 14.03 -11.19 9.65
CA PRO A 84 15.34 -11.60 9.14
C PRO A 84 16.30 -10.41 8.91
N ASN A 85 15.76 -9.22 8.64
CA ASN A 85 16.53 -7.99 8.49
C ASN A 85 15.96 -6.86 9.39
N PRO A 86 16.11 -6.97 10.73
CA PRO A 86 15.52 -6.03 11.69
C PRO A 86 16.23 -4.67 11.71
N ASN A 87 17.38 -4.55 11.06
CA ASN A 87 18.18 -3.33 11.00
C ASN A 87 18.69 -3.12 9.57
N PRO A 88 17.80 -2.76 8.62
CA PRO A 88 18.21 -2.53 7.25
C PRO A 88 19.25 -1.42 7.17
N ALA A 89 20.26 -1.60 6.30
CA ALA A 89 21.36 -0.63 6.18
C ALA A 89 20.87 0.73 5.65
N HIS A 90 19.95 0.70 4.69
CA HIS A 90 19.23 1.87 4.19
C HIS A 90 17.77 1.53 3.92
N LYS A 91 16.92 2.54 3.94
CA LYS A 91 15.49 2.44 3.61
C LYS A 91 15.13 3.43 2.50
N TYR A 92 14.45 2.98 1.44
CA TYR A 92 14.02 3.84 0.32
C TYR A 92 12.54 3.67 0.02
N ALA A 93 11.80 4.78 -0.14
CA ALA A 93 10.40 4.73 -0.52
C ALA A 93 10.13 5.58 -1.75
N TYR A 94 9.36 5.02 -2.68
CA TYR A 94 8.72 5.77 -3.75
C TYR A 94 7.23 5.87 -3.45
N ILE A 95 6.73 7.10 -3.36
CA ILE A 95 5.35 7.39 -2.95
C ILE A 95 4.67 8.21 -4.06
N VAL A 96 3.46 7.80 -4.46
CA VAL A 96 2.70 8.46 -5.52
C VAL A 96 1.31 8.78 -5.01
N GLY A 97 0.86 10.01 -5.22
CA GLY A 97 -0.49 10.45 -4.86
C GLY A 97 -1.08 11.31 -5.97
N ILE A 98 -2.21 10.88 -6.56
CA ILE A 98 -2.78 11.56 -7.72
C ILE A 98 -4.25 11.89 -7.48
N ALA A 99 -4.51 13.15 -7.12
CA ALA A 99 -5.83 13.74 -7.05
C ALA A 99 -6.20 14.46 -8.37
N ASP A 100 -5.23 15.03 -9.08
CA ASP A 100 -5.43 15.82 -10.31
C ASP A 100 -4.95 15.04 -11.56
N TYR A 101 -5.87 14.65 -12.46
CA TYR A 101 -5.65 13.84 -13.68
C TYR A 101 -5.98 14.59 -14.95
N ASP A 102 -5.41 14.25 -16.11
CA ASP A 102 -5.60 14.98 -17.38
C ASP A 102 -7.09 15.22 -17.69
N GLY A 103 -7.43 16.51 -17.82
CA GLY A 103 -8.81 16.98 -17.75
C GLY A 103 -9.24 17.23 -16.30
N THR A 104 -10.53 17.00 -16.01
CA THR A 104 -11.11 17.08 -14.66
C THR A 104 -12.09 15.94 -14.38
N VAL A 105 -12.32 15.06 -15.36
CA VAL A 105 -13.33 14.00 -15.29
C VAL A 105 -12.93 12.91 -14.30
N ASN A 106 -11.62 12.74 -14.09
CA ASN A 106 -11.05 11.70 -13.25
C ASN A 106 -10.45 12.26 -11.96
N ASP A 107 -10.68 13.53 -11.61
CA ASP A 107 -10.12 14.09 -10.39
C ASP A 107 -10.68 13.39 -9.15
N LEU A 108 -9.81 13.20 -8.16
CA LEU A 108 -10.07 12.63 -6.85
C LEU A 108 -9.81 13.68 -5.77
N GLN A 109 -10.16 13.38 -4.52
CA GLN A 109 -10.14 14.40 -3.47
C GLN A 109 -8.94 14.29 -2.53
N TYR A 110 -8.53 13.06 -2.16
CA TYR A 110 -7.53 12.82 -1.10
C TYR A 110 -6.26 12.03 -1.48
N PRO A 111 -6.06 11.48 -2.70
CA PRO A 111 -4.85 10.71 -2.96
C PRO A 111 -3.51 11.42 -2.75
N ASP A 112 -3.44 12.74 -2.92
CA ASP A 112 -2.25 13.53 -2.62
C ASP A 112 -2.05 13.77 -1.12
N ASP A 113 -3.14 13.96 -0.37
CA ASP A 113 -3.13 13.97 1.11
C ASP A 113 -2.67 12.60 1.67
N ASP A 114 -3.22 11.50 1.15
CA ASP A 114 -2.80 10.13 1.46
C ASP A 114 -1.29 9.93 1.28
N ALA A 115 -0.75 10.38 0.15
CA ALA A 115 0.68 10.28 -0.14
C ALA A 115 1.52 11.14 0.82
N MET A 116 1.02 12.30 1.25
CA MET A 116 1.71 13.15 2.22
C MET A 116 1.76 12.51 3.61
N ASP A 117 0.68 11.86 4.05
CA ASP A 117 0.64 11.15 5.34
C ASP A 117 1.56 9.92 5.33
N MET A 118 1.52 9.14 4.25
CA MET A 118 2.45 8.01 4.05
C MET A 118 3.90 8.48 4.04
N LYS A 119 4.20 9.59 3.35
CA LYS A 119 5.53 10.21 3.37
C LYS A 119 5.93 10.60 4.79
N ALA A 120 5.08 11.28 5.53
CA ALA A 120 5.40 11.73 6.89
C ALA A 120 5.76 10.54 7.79
N TYR A 121 4.97 9.46 7.72
CA TYR A 121 5.26 8.24 8.47
C TYR A 121 6.59 7.60 8.04
N PHE A 122 6.80 7.27 6.77
CA PHE A 122 8.02 6.60 6.34
C PHE A 122 9.28 7.47 6.51
N GLN A 123 9.19 8.79 6.37
CA GLN A 123 10.30 9.68 6.73
C GLN A 123 10.66 9.58 8.22
N SER A 124 9.67 9.47 9.10
CA SER A 124 9.91 9.29 10.53
C SER A 124 10.59 7.95 10.85
N GLN A 125 10.41 6.93 10.01
CA GLN A 125 11.09 5.63 10.10
C GLN A 125 12.46 5.59 9.40
N GLY A 126 12.96 6.74 8.94
CA GLY A 126 14.30 6.87 8.36
C GLY A 126 14.39 6.58 6.85
N PHE A 127 13.27 6.52 6.14
CA PHE A 127 13.28 6.32 4.69
C PHE A 127 13.77 7.56 3.93
N SER A 128 14.62 7.33 2.94
CA SER A 128 14.86 8.28 1.86
C SER A 128 13.68 8.24 0.88
N ILE A 129 12.97 9.36 0.74
CA ILE A 129 11.74 9.44 -0.04
C ILE A 129 11.98 10.06 -1.42
N ARG A 130 11.47 9.40 -2.46
CA ARG A 130 11.07 10.03 -3.71
C ARG A 130 9.55 10.08 -3.77
N MET A 131 8.99 11.18 -4.25
CA MET A 131 7.54 11.34 -4.32
C MET A 131 7.11 12.11 -5.56
N ASP A 132 6.08 11.62 -6.24
CA ASP A 132 5.43 12.31 -7.35
C ASP A 132 3.95 12.54 -7.01
N LEU A 133 3.53 13.81 -7.03
CA LEU A 133 2.14 14.20 -6.74
C LEU A 133 1.44 14.75 -7.97
N ASN A 134 0.16 14.43 -8.10
CA ASN A 134 -0.76 15.05 -9.06
C ASN A 134 -0.18 15.03 -10.48
N ARG A 135 -0.14 16.19 -11.14
CA ARG A 135 0.40 16.39 -12.50
C ARG A 135 1.85 15.98 -12.70
N SER A 136 2.61 15.77 -11.62
CA SER A 136 3.98 15.28 -11.71
C SER A 136 4.04 13.76 -11.90
N ALA A 137 3.01 13.04 -11.48
CA ALA A 137 2.93 11.57 -11.55
C ALA A 137 2.50 11.07 -12.93
N THR A 138 3.23 11.50 -13.95
CA THR A 138 3.12 10.97 -15.33
C THR A 138 3.57 9.51 -15.38
N ALA A 139 3.19 8.80 -16.44
CA ALA A 139 3.62 7.43 -16.67
C ALA A 139 5.15 7.32 -16.63
N ASP A 140 5.85 8.22 -17.32
CA ASP A 140 7.31 8.28 -17.35
C ASP A 140 7.92 8.57 -15.96
N ALA A 141 7.31 9.47 -15.18
CA ALA A 141 7.77 9.75 -13.81
C ALA A 141 7.61 8.52 -12.91
N ILE A 142 6.49 7.80 -13.01
CA ILE A 142 6.24 6.54 -12.29
C ILE A 142 7.28 5.49 -12.66
N VAL A 143 7.56 5.30 -13.95
CA VAL A 143 8.62 4.39 -14.39
C VAL A 143 9.98 4.79 -13.82
N ALA A 144 10.33 6.09 -13.90
CA ALA A 144 11.59 6.59 -13.39
C ALA A 144 11.71 6.46 -11.85
N GLY A 145 10.60 6.57 -11.11
CA GLY A 145 10.56 6.37 -9.66
C GLY A 145 10.77 4.92 -9.26
N LEU A 146 10.11 4.00 -9.95
CA LEU A 146 10.32 2.56 -9.77
C LEU A 146 11.75 2.14 -10.12
N GLN A 147 12.31 2.67 -11.21
CA GLN A 147 13.71 2.42 -11.60
C GLN A 147 14.69 2.98 -10.56
N TRP A 148 14.40 4.15 -10.00
CA TRP A 148 15.22 4.73 -8.92
C TRP A 148 15.24 3.86 -7.67
N LEU A 149 14.11 3.26 -7.27
CA LEU A 149 14.07 2.29 -6.15
C LEU A 149 15.01 1.11 -6.42
N VAL A 150 14.87 0.49 -7.59
CA VAL A 150 15.68 -0.68 -7.99
C VAL A 150 17.17 -0.35 -8.03
N ALA A 151 17.52 0.83 -8.56
CA ALA A 151 18.91 1.27 -8.67
C ALA A 151 19.54 1.64 -7.33
N SER A 152 18.73 2.10 -6.36
CA SER A 152 19.20 2.50 -5.03
C SER A 152 19.40 1.31 -4.10
N ALA A 153 18.57 0.28 -4.23
CA ALA A 153 18.53 -0.86 -3.31
C ALA A 153 19.71 -1.83 -3.48
N GLN A 154 20.32 -2.20 -2.36
CA GLN A 154 21.32 -3.27 -2.24
C GLN A 154 20.82 -4.38 -1.30
N PRO A 155 21.50 -5.54 -1.26
CA PRO A 155 21.18 -6.59 -0.29
C PRO A 155 21.29 -6.04 1.14
N GLY A 156 20.27 -6.29 1.96
CA GLY A 156 20.19 -5.78 3.34
C GLY A 156 19.51 -4.41 3.48
N ASP A 157 19.15 -3.74 2.38
CA ASP A 157 18.29 -2.55 2.43
C ASP A 157 16.81 -2.95 2.55
N GLU A 158 15.96 -1.95 2.76
CA GLU A 158 14.51 -2.03 2.69
C GLU A 158 13.98 -1.08 1.63
N ILE A 159 12.98 -1.54 0.85
CA ILE A 159 12.30 -0.67 -0.10
C ILE A 159 10.79 -0.72 0.00
N LEU A 160 10.18 0.42 -0.35
CA LEU A 160 8.74 0.60 -0.33
C LEU A 160 8.24 1.28 -1.60
N PHE A 161 7.12 0.78 -2.13
CA PHE A 161 6.32 1.50 -3.12
C PHE A 161 4.92 1.76 -2.57
N SER A 162 4.52 3.03 -2.49
CA SER A 162 3.16 3.43 -2.11
C SER A 162 2.48 4.19 -3.24
N TYR A 163 1.21 3.91 -3.48
CA TYR A 163 0.39 4.61 -4.47
C TYR A 163 -1.02 4.83 -3.93
N SER A 164 -1.51 6.06 -3.99
CA SER A 164 -2.94 6.38 -3.88
C SER A 164 -3.43 7.05 -5.16
N GLY A 165 -4.58 6.61 -5.67
CA GLY A 165 -5.18 7.16 -6.88
C GLY A 165 -6.22 6.24 -7.52
N HIS A 166 -6.38 6.37 -8.84
CA HIS A 166 -7.23 5.50 -9.64
C HIS A 166 -6.57 4.15 -9.86
N GLY A 167 -7.42 3.13 -9.93
CA GLY A 167 -7.04 1.82 -10.41
C GLY A 167 -8.09 1.31 -11.40
N GLY A 168 -7.68 0.41 -12.28
CA GLY A 168 -8.54 -0.10 -13.34
C GLY A 168 -8.04 -1.41 -13.92
N LYS A 169 -8.85 -2.00 -14.82
CA LYS A 169 -8.45 -3.16 -15.60
C LYS A 169 -7.97 -2.70 -16.98
N ALA A 170 -6.69 -2.89 -17.28
CA ALA A 170 -6.15 -2.70 -18.61
C ALA A 170 -6.64 -3.82 -19.55
N PRO A 171 -7.09 -3.50 -20.77
CA PRO A 171 -7.51 -4.50 -21.75
C PRO A 171 -6.43 -5.55 -22.01
N GLY A 172 -6.69 -6.81 -21.62
CA GLY A 172 -5.75 -7.93 -21.84
C GLY A 172 -4.62 -8.07 -20.81
N TYR A 173 -4.50 -7.17 -19.83
CA TYR A 173 -3.38 -7.15 -18.87
C TYR A 173 -3.78 -7.15 -17.39
N GLY A 174 -5.07 -7.14 -17.07
CA GLY A 174 -5.52 -7.19 -15.67
C GLY A 174 -5.40 -5.86 -14.94
N SER A 175 -5.17 -5.90 -13.63
CA SER A 175 -5.14 -4.72 -12.76
C SER A 175 -4.07 -3.72 -13.16
N SER A 176 -4.31 -2.43 -12.92
CA SER A 176 -3.37 -1.35 -13.22
C SER A 176 -3.59 -0.18 -12.24
N ILE A 177 -2.51 0.52 -11.92
CA ILE A 177 -2.60 1.90 -11.43
C ILE A 177 -2.72 2.84 -12.63
N ILE A 178 -3.30 4.03 -12.43
CA ILE A 178 -3.50 5.00 -13.51
C ILE A 178 -2.63 6.23 -13.24
N SER A 179 -1.78 6.61 -14.19
CA SER A 179 -0.98 7.83 -14.07
C SER A 179 -1.84 9.08 -14.33
N THR A 180 -1.33 10.27 -13.98
CA THR A 180 -2.05 11.55 -14.21
C THR A 180 -2.36 11.78 -15.70
N ASP A 181 -1.46 11.35 -16.59
CA ASP A 181 -1.59 11.35 -18.06
C ASP A 181 -2.34 10.12 -18.61
N LEU A 182 -3.13 9.48 -17.76
CA LEU A 182 -4.11 8.44 -18.09
C LEU A 182 -3.49 7.17 -18.70
N TYR A 183 -2.24 6.83 -18.37
CA TYR A 183 -1.71 5.51 -18.72
C TYR A 183 -2.19 4.46 -17.74
N TYR A 184 -2.54 3.30 -18.27
CA TYR A 184 -2.61 2.07 -17.49
C TYR A 184 -1.20 1.56 -17.24
N VAL A 185 -0.70 1.70 -16.01
CA VAL A 185 0.55 1.08 -15.58
C VAL A 185 0.21 -0.25 -14.93
N THR A 186 0.35 -1.32 -15.70
CA THR A 186 -0.18 -2.64 -15.32
C THR A 186 0.52 -3.25 -14.12
N HIS A 187 -0.19 -4.08 -13.37
CA HIS A 187 0.35 -4.82 -12.23
C HIS A 187 1.63 -5.57 -12.61
N GLY A 188 1.59 -6.29 -13.74
CA GLY A 188 2.75 -7.02 -14.26
C GLY A 188 3.93 -6.12 -14.61
N TYR A 189 3.70 -4.88 -15.07
CA TYR A 189 4.77 -3.93 -15.37
C TYR A 189 5.42 -3.39 -14.09
N VAL A 190 4.60 -2.87 -13.17
CA VAL A 190 5.07 -2.33 -11.88
C VAL A 190 5.82 -3.41 -11.11
N MET A 191 5.21 -4.58 -10.94
CA MET A 191 5.75 -5.65 -10.13
C MET A 191 6.95 -6.35 -10.81
N GLN A 192 7.08 -6.31 -12.14
CA GLN A 192 8.30 -6.75 -12.82
C GLN A 192 9.50 -5.90 -12.42
N ILE A 193 9.34 -4.56 -12.41
CA ILE A 193 10.41 -3.63 -12.03
C ILE A 193 10.68 -3.76 -10.53
N PHE A 194 9.66 -3.62 -9.70
CA PHE A 194 9.81 -3.65 -8.23
C PHE A 194 10.44 -4.97 -7.74
N ASN A 195 9.99 -6.12 -8.24
CA ASN A 195 10.57 -7.41 -7.85
C ASN A 195 11.99 -7.65 -8.37
N SER A 196 12.51 -6.81 -9.26
CA SER A 196 13.89 -6.90 -9.74
C SER A 196 14.90 -6.25 -8.79
N ALA A 197 14.45 -5.48 -7.81
CA ALA A 197 15.31 -4.90 -6.78
C ALA A 197 16.09 -6.00 -6.04
N ASN A 198 17.38 -5.74 -5.80
CA ASN A 198 18.28 -6.67 -5.15
C ASN A 198 18.14 -6.63 -3.61
N CYS A 199 16.90 -6.72 -3.13
CA CYS A 199 16.49 -6.53 -1.75
C CYS A 199 15.39 -7.55 -1.39
N THR A 200 15.40 -8.05 -0.15
CA THR A 200 14.48 -9.07 0.37
C THR A 200 13.52 -8.54 1.43
N LYS A 201 13.54 -7.24 1.74
CA LYS A 201 12.61 -6.56 2.65
C LYS A 201 11.87 -5.49 1.86
N LYS A 202 10.73 -5.86 1.29
CA LYS A 202 9.98 -5.07 0.31
C LYS A 202 8.51 -4.92 0.70
N LEU A 203 8.01 -3.69 0.73
CA LEU A 203 6.59 -3.42 1.00
C LEU A 203 5.96 -2.67 -0.18
N VAL A 204 4.75 -3.10 -0.58
CA VAL A 204 3.90 -2.38 -1.53
C VAL A 204 2.58 -2.05 -0.85
N THR A 205 2.18 -0.78 -0.86
CA THR A 205 0.89 -0.31 -0.33
C THR A 205 0.13 0.44 -1.41
N LEU A 206 -1.08 -0.01 -1.74
CA LEU A 206 -1.85 0.57 -2.84
C LEU A 206 -3.28 0.90 -2.38
N ASP A 207 -3.64 2.17 -2.45
CA ASP A 207 -5.01 2.64 -2.26
C ASP A 207 -5.62 3.04 -3.60
N ALA A 208 -6.24 2.06 -4.26
CA ALA A 208 -6.90 2.24 -5.56
C ALA A 208 -8.00 1.19 -5.78
N CYS A 209 -8.85 1.42 -6.78
CA CYS A 209 -9.92 0.49 -7.15
C CYS A 209 -9.38 -0.69 -7.99
N VAL A 210 -9.93 -1.90 -7.79
CA VAL A 210 -9.73 -3.06 -8.68
C VAL A 210 -8.25 -3.44 -8.94
N ILE A 211 -7.42 -3.38 -7.90
CA ILE A 211 -5.97 -3.65 -7.97
C ILE A 211 -5.56 -5.03 -7.43
N GLY A 212 -6.50 -5.96 -7.31
CA GLY A 212 -6.25 -7.27 -6.69
C GLY A 212 -5.15 -8.11 -7.33
N ASP A 213 -4.85 -7.95 -8.64
CA ASP A 213 -3.85 -8.79 -9.31
C ASP A 213 -2.41 -8.48 -8.84
N PHE A 214 -2.15 -7.31 -8.24
CA PHE A 214 -0.85 -6.99 -7.62
C PHE A 214 -0.47 -7.99 -6.51
N ASN A 215 -1.47 -8.52 -5.78
CA ASN A 215 -1.26 -9.53 -4.76
C ASN A 215 -0.70 -10.84 -5.35
N SER A 216 -1.08 -11.19 -6.58
CA SER A 216 -0.62 -12.41 -7.26
C SER A 216 0.86 -12.35 -7.64
N ASP A 217 1.41 -11.15 -7.81
CA ASP A 217 2.82 -10.92 -8.15
C ASP A 217 3.73 -10.74 -6.93
N CYS A 218 3.18 -10.87 -5.71
CA CYS A 218 3.97 -10.86 -4.50
C CYS A 218 5.03 -11.99 -4.54
N GLN A 219 6.28 -11.68 -4.20
CA GLN A 219 7.40 -12.62 -4.19
C GLN A 219 7.97 -12.78 -2.77
N ILE A 220 8.71 -13.87 -2.55
CA ILE A 220 9.45 -14.12 -1.30
C ILE A 220 10.23 -12.85 -0.91
N GLY A 221 10.13 -12.48 0.37
CA GLY A 221 10.71 -11.25 0.90
C GLY A 221 9.88 -10.00 0.64
N SER A 222 8.57 -10.14 0.42
CA SER A 222 7.70 -8.99 0.17
C SER A 222 6.34 -9.12 0.81
N ILE A 223 5.76 -7.98 1.16
CA ILE A 223 4.34 -7.83 1.49
C ILE A 223 3.71 -6.90 0.46
N VAL A 224 2.52 -7.26 -0.01
CA VAL A 224 1.69 -6.40 -0.86
C VAL A 224 0.36 -6.19 -0.16
N ALA A 225 0.04 -4.96 0.23
CA ALA A 225 -1.20 -4.57 0.88
C ALA A 225 -2.00 -3.61 -0.02
N THR A 226 -3.29 -3.88 -0.15
CA THR A 226 -4.17 -3.20 -1.12
C THR A 226 -5.50 -2.83 -0.50
N ALA A 227 -5.99 -1.62 -0.78
CA ALA A 227 -7.32 -1.16 -0.37
C ALA A 227 -8.46 -1.89 -1.09
N SER A 228 -8.17 -2.55 -2.22
CA SER A 228 -9.15 -3.32 -2.96
C SER A 228 -8.57 -4.55 -3.66
N ASN A 229 -9.32 -5.64 -3.65
CA ASN A 229 -9.10 -6.81 -4.48
C ASN A 229 -10.00 -6.79 -5.73
N LYS A 230 -11.32 -6.84 -5.55
CA LYS A 230 -12.31 -6.97 -6.64
C LYS A 230 -13.32 -5.83 -6.69
N THR A 231 -13.30 -4.92 -5.73
CA THR A 231 -14.32 -3.88 -5.53
C THR A 231 -13.73 -2.49 -5.72
N ASN A 232 -14.48 -1.46 -5.32
CA ASN A 232 -13.94 -0.10 -5.25
C ASN A 232 -13.15 0.09 -3.94
N SER A 233 -12.21 1.05 -3.97
CA SER A 233 -11.73 1.78 -2.79
C SER A 233 -12.46 3.14 -2.72
N TYR A 234 -12.31 3.88 -1.64
CA TYR A 234 -13.14 5.05 -1.34
C TYR A 234 -12.33 6.22 -0.78
N ASP A 235 -12.55 7.41 -1.34
CA ASP A 235 -12.26 8.68 -0.68
C ASP A 235 -13.28 8.85 0.46
N ALA A 236 -12.81 9.15 1.65
CA ALA A 236 -13.61 9.23 2.87
C ALA A 236 -13.52 10.64 3.45
N PRO A 237 -14.44 11.57 3.08
CA PRO A 237 -14.37 12.95 3.54
C PRO A 237 -14.46 13.17 5.05
N ASP A 238 -15.10 12.23 5.76
CA ASP A 238 -15.13 12.17 7.22
C ASP A 238 -13.75 11.87 7.83
N LEU A 239 -12.93 11.08 7.13
CA LEU A 239 -11.56 10.74 7.51
C LEU A 239 -10.52 11.71 6.93
N LYS A 240 -10.88 12.45 5.88
CA LYS A 240 -10.00 13.33 5.07
C LYS A 240 -8.85 12.58 4.38
N ASN A 241 -9.11 11.34 4.00
CA ASN A 241 -8.16 10.42 3.38
C ASN A 241 -8.90 9.42 2.49
N GLY A 242 -8.18 8.60 1.73
CA GLY A 242 -8.64 7.27 1.34
C GLY A 242 -8.93 6.43 2.58
N ALA A 243 -10.07 5.74 2.63
CA ALA A 243 -10.51 5.02 3.82
C ALA A 243 -9.48 4.00 4.31
N TRP A 244 -8.83 3.27 3.40
CA TRP A 244 -7.81 2.30 3.76
C TRP A 244 -6.53 2.99 4.24
N THR A 245 -6.08 4.04 3.54
CA THR A 245 -4.88 4.79 3.92
C THR A 245 -5.01 5.42 5.31
N TYR A 246 -6.17 5.96 5.67
CA TYR A 246 -6.44 6.46 7.02
C TYR A 246 -6.10 5.40 8.08
N TYR A 247 -6.70 4.22 7.99
CA TYR A 247 -6.50 3.18 9.01
C TYR A 247 -5.09 2.59 8.98
N PHE A 248 -4.43 2.56 7.81
CA PHE A 248 -3.01 2.20 7.72
C PHE A 248 -2.15 3.17 8.52
N VAL A 249 -2.28 4.48 8.28
CA VAL A 249 -1.51 5.52 8.97
C VAL A 249 -1.89 5.59 10.45
N GLU A 250 -3.16 5.41 10.80
CA GLU A 250 -3.62 5.35 12.19
C GLU A 250 -2.92 4.21 12.96
N ALA A 251 -2.88 3.00 12.39
CA ALA A 251 -2.15 1.90 13.02
C ALA A 251 -0.64 2.16 13.10
N ALA A 252 -0.04 2.58 12.00
CA ALA A 252 1.41 2.70 11.88
C ALA A 252 1.97 3.88 12.70
N ALA A 253 1.40 5.08 12.51
CA ALA A 253 1.88 6.30 13.15
C ALA A 253 1.13 6.64 14.44
N GLY A 254 -0.19 6.42 14.47
CA GLY A 254 -1.04 6.79 15.61
C GLY A 254 -0.95 5.80 16.78
N LEU A 255 -1.01 4.50 16.49
CA LEU A 255 -0.96 3.43 17.48
C LEU A 255 0.45 2.83 17.63
N GLY A 256 1.35 3.11 16.69
CA GLY A 256 2.74 2.65 16.74
C GLY A 256 2.90 1.15 16.52
N TYR A 257 2.05 0.56 15.68
CA TYR A 257 2.17 -0.86 15.32
C TYR A 257 3.46 -1.06 14.51
N PRO A 258 4.39 -1.90 14.98
CA PRO A 258 5.71 -2.02 14.36
C PRO A 258 5.67 -2.84 13.06
N TYR A 259 4.76 -3.81 12.98
CA TYR A 259 4.78 -4.80 11.91
C TYR A 259 3.77 -4.49 10.79
N ALA A 260 4.22 -4.60 9.54
CA ALA A 260 3.40 -4.35 8.36
C ALA A 260 2.18 -5.28 8.29
N GLU A 261 2.29 -6.51 8.80
CA GLU A 261 1.21 -7.49 8.88
C GLU A 261 0.09 -7.00 9.81
N ASP A 262 0.46 -6.45 10.98
CA ASP A 262 -0.49 -5.92 11.95
C ASP A 262 -1.13 -4.63 11.45
N VAL A 263 -0.35 -3.73 10.84
CA VAL A 263 -0.83 -2.49 10.23
C VAL A 263 -1.79 -2.78 9.07
N ALA A 264 -1.45 -3.71 8.17
CA ALA A 264 -2.30 -4.08 7.05
C ALA A 264 -3.61 -4.73 7.52
N THR A 265 -3.54 -5.59 8.53
CA THR A 265 -4.72 -6.21 9.15
C THR A 265 -5.63 -5.15 9.78
N TYR A 266 -5.06 -4.21 10.54
CA TYR A 266 -5.81 -3.10 11.11
C TYR A 266 -6.48 -2.24 10.03
N ALA A 267 -5.75 -1.93 8.95
CA ALA A 267 -6.27 -1.17 7.82
C ALA A 267 -7.45 -1.88 7.13
N GLU A 268 -7.35 -3.19 6.95
CA GLU A 268 -8.43 -4.02 6.40
C GLU A 268 -9.68 -4.01 7.28
N ASP A 269 -9.52 -4.27 8.57
CA ASP A 269 -10.63 -4.34 9.51
C ASP A 269 -11.28 -2.96 9.71
N GLY A 270 -10.48 -1.90 9.78
CA GLY A 270 -10.94 -0.53 9.94
C GLY A 270 -11.76 -0.08 8.74
N MET A 271 -11.24 -0.30 7.52
CA MET A 271 -11.95 0.02 6.29
C MET A 271 -13.25 -0.78 6.18
N ARG A 272 -13.28 -2.06 6.56
CA ARG A 272 -14.50 -2.88 6.56
C ARG A 272 -15.54 -2.36 7.56
N ALA A 273 -15.12 -2.01 8.76
CA ALA A 273 -16.00 -1.46 9.79
C ALA A 273 -16.58 -0.10 9.35
N TRP A 274 -15.74 0.80 8.84
CA TRP A 274 -16.15 2.08 8.26
C TRP A 274 -17.13 1.89 7.11
N ALA A 275 -16.81 1.03 6.14
CA ALA A 275 -17.68 0.78 4.98
C ALA A 275 -19.05 0.22 5.38
N SER A 276 -19.11 -0.59 6.44
CA SER A 276 -20.37 -1.15 6.95
C SER A 276 -21.34 -0.07 7.45
N GLN A 277 -20.86 1.05 8.01
CA GLN A 277 -21.71 2.15 8.45
C GLN A 277 -22.46 2.82 7.29
N TYR A 278 -21.90 2.68 6.08
CA TYR A 278 -22.40 3.30 4.86
C TYR A 278 -23.00 2.30 3.86
N ASN A 279 -23.11 1.02 4.23
CA ASN A 279 -23.54 -0.07 3.34
C ASN A 279 -22.70 -0.17 2.06
N LEU A 280 -21.39 0.08 2.17
CA LEU A 280 -20.44 0.02 1.06
C LEU A 280 -19.76 -1.35 0.96
N ASN A 281 -19.44 -1.76 -0.26
CA ASN A 281 -18.71 -3.01 -0.53
C ASN A 281 -17.23 -2.73 -0.71
N VAL A 282 -16.42 -3.15 0.26
CA VAL A 282 -14.95 -3.05 0.23
C VAL A 282 -14.31 -4.44 0.25
N SER A 283 -13.12 -4.54 -0.33
CA SER A 283 -12.36 -5.80 -0.37
C SER A 283 -10.86 -5.57 -0.16
N PRO A 284 -10.44 -4.84 0.89
CA PRO A 284 -9.03 -4.67 1.17
C PRO A 284 -8.40 -6.04 1.46
N LYS A 285 -7.12 -6.17 1.17
CA LYS A 285 -6.37 -7.42 1.26
C LYS A 285 -4.87 -7.16 1.27
N HIS A 286 -4.13 -7.93 2.07
CA HIS A 286 -2.71 -8.14 1.90
C HIS A 286 -2.35 -9.58 1.51
N THR A 287 -1.18 -9.71 0.89
CA THR A 287 -0.50 -10.98 0.64
C THR A 287 0.91 -10.86 1.18
N ASP A 288 1.20 -11.70 2.16
CA ASP A 288 2.48 -11.79 2.82
C ASP A 288 3.28 -13.00 2.29
N LYS A 289 4.49 -12.71 1.79
CA LYS A 289 5.53 -13.70 1.47
C LYS A 289 6.87 -13.30 2.10
N TYR A 290 6.83 -12.41 3.08
CA TYR A 290 7.96 -12.17 3.96
C TYR A 290 8.14 -13.38 4.90
N THR A 291 9.33 -13.54 5.44
CA THR A 291 9.60 -14.55 6.46
C THR A 291 9.85 -13.81 7.75
N GLY A 292 9.29 -14.26 8.86
CA GLY A 292 9.28 -13.49 10.10
C GLY A 292 8.19 -12.42 10.09
N MET A 293 8.33 -11.43 10.97
CA MET A 293 7.47 -10.24 11.02
C MET A 293 8.17 -9.07 10.36
N PHE A 294 7.51 -8.32 9.49
CA PHE A 294 8.09 -7.19 8.77
C PHE A 294 8.04 -5.92 9.61
N ASP A 295 9.13 -5.56 10.29
CA ASP A 295 9.24 -4.29 11.03
C ASP A 295 9.40 -3.08 10.08
N MET A 296 8.62 -2.01 10.24
CA MET A 296 8.57 -0.84 9.33
C MET A 296 9.32 0.39 9.83
#